data_AF-A0A225WMM4-F1
#
_entry.id   AF-A0A225WMM4-F1
#
_cell.length_a   1.000
_cell.length_b   1.000
_cell.length_c   1.000
_cell.angle_alpha   90.00
_cell.angle_beta   90.00
_cell.angle_gamma   90.00
#
_symmetry.space_group_name_H-M   'P 1'
#
loop_
_entity.id
_entity.type
_entity.pdbx_description
1 polymer ?
#
loop_
_entity_poly.entity_id
_entity_poly.type
_entity_poly.pdbx_seq_one_letter_code
_entity_poly.pdbx_strand_id
1 'polypeptide(L)'
;MSFVLWLRELDCVKFQATPAVLMAIFSGRLGSRGLTLLHFRESTEVESLEDGSTTKEPDNASEESSPSASCRIFRPVMLVKVANMLHKNARCRSRLTTDIRYPTLKKCMAKYRIDLPASKFPTSHESDDDREYLLNSPMQHALSELARRSDASLQAFVEMVRGQTPDDYRSNKNLVPSVLKKLCKGYKRLNELLTIAQEGVEVRLRKEPPRQQFRPPNHGSSKERLNVLRKNLRKEQDAWRSLVLDSDLLEQWPEVIISPFGVVDKGGEDASVSGRTIHDLSYPEDDSINDYTDPTSIIKPEYHHCDAVASEILRAKREHPEVEVEIMAGNVASAFRNISIHSNSVYLFAGQIEEENIIIIELSAPFG
;
A
#
# COMPACT_ATOMS: atom_id res chain seq x y z
N MET A 1 14.01 19.43 32.05
CA MET A 1 12.60 19.22 32.44
C MET A 1 11.81 19.06 31.15
N SER A 2 11.11 17.93 30.96
CA SER A 2 10.37 17.65 29.73
C SER A 2 8.99 18.30 29.82
N PHE A 3 8.81 19.44 29.15
CA PHE A 3 7.51 20.09 29.07
C PHE A 3 6.68 19.46 27.95
N VAL A 4 5.42 19.14 28.26
CA VAL A 4 4.43 18.71 27.27
C VAL A 4 3.80 19.97 26.69
N LEU A 5 4.22 20.37 25.48
CA LEU A 5 3.50 21.41 24.73
C LEU A 5 2.26 20.79 24.10
N TRP A 6 1.13 21.47 24.21
CA TRP A 6 -0.12 21.11 23.54
C TRP A 6 -0.15 21.84 22.20
N LEU A 7 -0.18 21.11 21.07
CA LEU A 7 -0.34 21.75 19.75
C LEU A 7 -1.83 21.95 19.47
N ARG A 8 -2.15 23.14 18.96
CA ARG A 8 -3.47 23.45 18.43
C ARG A 8 -3.60 22.81 17.05
N GLU A 9 -4.59 21.94 16.86
CA GLU A 9 -5.04 21.61 15.51
C GLU A 9 -5.74 22.88 15.00
N LEU A 10 -5.18 23.49 13.95
CA LEU A 10 -5.73 24.73 13.40
C LEU A 10 -6.89 24.41 12.48
N ASP A 11 -7.93 25.21 12.58
CA ASP A 11 -9.03 25.18 11.62
C ASP A 11 -8.53 25.49 10.18
N CYS A 12 -7.39 26.19 10.05
CA CYS A 12 -6.75 26.57 8.78
C CYS A 12 -5.60 25.66 8.33
N VAL A 13 -5.07 24.80 9.21
CA VAL A 13 -4.13 23.74 8.85
C VAL A 13 -4.70 22.44 9.39
N LYS A 14 -5.79 22.01 8.75
CA LYS A 14 -6.09 20.59 8.71
C LYS A 14 -4.97 19.97 7.90
N PHE A 15 -3.96 19.44 8.58
CA PHE A 15 -3.38 18.23 8.03
C PHE A 15 -4.54 17.24 7.97
N GLN A 16 -5.16 17.11 6.79
CA GLN A 16 -5.57 15.79 6.36
C GLN A 16 -4.27 14.98 6.29
N ALA A 17 -3.75 14.57 7.45
CA ALA A 17 -3.03 13.31 7.50
C ALA A 17 -4.08 12.34 6.99
N THR A 18 -4.02 12.06 5.69
CA THR A 18 -4.92 11.11 5.05
C THR A 18 -4.90 9.88 5.95
N PRO A 19 -6.01 9.17 6.13
CA PRO A 19 -5.97 7.95 6.91
C PRO A 19 -4.80 7.06 6.51
N ALA A 20 -4.36 7.07 5.25
CA ALA A 20 -3.11 6.46 4.77
C ALA A 20 -1.84 6.83 5.57
N VAL A 21 -1.64 8.07 6.02
CA VAL A 21 -0.53 8.49 6.91
C VAL A 21 -0.64 7.85 8.29
N LEU A 22 -1.82 7.89 8.90
CA LEU A 22 -2.06 7.20 10.17
C LEU A 22 -1.89 5.67 9.99
N MET A 23 -2.40 5.11 8.91
CA MET A 23 -2.37 3.68 8.60
C MET A 23 -0.96 3.20 8.28
N ALA A 24 -0.11 4.03 7.65
CA ALA A 24 1.32 3.77 7.47
C ALA A 24 2.05 3.73 8.81
N ILE A 25 1.77 4.69 9.71
CA ILE A 25 2.32 4.75 11.06
C ILE A 25 1.88 3.52 11.89
N PHE A 26 0.65 3.03 11.72
CA PHE A 26 0.05 1.97 12.56
C PHE A 26 0.14 0.53 12.00
N SER A 27 0.50 0.34 10.73
CA SER A 27 0.50 -0.97 10.04
C SER A 27 1.77 -1.81 10.25
N GLY A 28 2.76 -1.33 11.01
CA GLY A 28 3.92 -2.11 11.43
C GLY A 28 4.94 -2.44 10.32
N ARG A 29 4.71 -1.98 9.08
CA ARG A 29 5.56 -2.26 7.90
C ARG A 29 6.46 -1.11 7.44
N LEU A 30 6.44 0.04 8.12
CA LEU A 30 7.54 1.02 8.05
C LEU A 30 8.90 0.39 8.42
N GLY A 31 8.91 -0.79 9.06
CA GLY A 31 10.13 -1.48 9.51
C GLY A 31 10.57 -2.73 8.73
N SER A 32 10.03 -3.05 7.54
CA SER A 32 10.49 -4.23 6.76
C SER A 32 11.50 -3.93 5.65
N ARG A 33 11.85 -2.64 5.42
CA ARG A 33 12.95 -2.21 4.54
C ARG A 33 13.69 -0.95 5.01
N GLY A 34 13.66 -0.68 6.29
CA GLY A 34 14.36 0.48 6.83
C GLY A 34 14.46 0.35 8.33
N LEU A 35 15.69 0.36 8.80
CA LEU A 35 15.99 0.91 10.09
C LEU A 35 15.53 2.37 10.05
N THR A 36 14.50 2.76 10.80
CA THR A 36 14.35 4.19 11.13
C THR A 36 15.36 4.48 12.24
N LEU A 37 16.62 4.64 11.84
CA LEU A 37 17.46 5.63 12.51
C LEU A 37 16.86 6.96 12.09
N LEU A 38 16.30 7.69 13.04
CA LEU A 38 16.15 9.13 12.90
C LEU A 38 17.59 9.66 12.78
N HIS A 39 18.07 9.79 11.54
CA HIS A 39 19.23 10.62 11.28
C HIS A 39 18.72 12.05 11.39
N PHE A 40 19.03 12.66 12.53
CA PHE A 40 18.95 14.09 12.70
C PHE A 40 20.06 14.67 11.83
N ARG A 41 19.69 15.18 10.66
CA ARG A 41 20.49 16.17 9.94
C ARG A 41 19.80 17.49 10.20
N GLU A 42 20.54 18.43 10.77
CA GLU A 42 20.17 19.82 10.82
C GLU A 42 20.06 20.29 9.36
N SER A 43 18.84 20.42 8.84
CA SER A 43 18.59 20.95 7.50
C SER A 43 18.30 22.43 7.64
N THR A 44 19.08 23.26 6.96
CA THR A 44 18.77 24.69 6.89
C THR A 44 17.50 24.92 6.07
N GLU A 45 16.82 26.04 6.30
CA GLU A 45 15.55 26.39 5.60
C GLU A 45 15.68 26.29 4.07
N VAL A 46 16.88 26.49 3.52
CA VAL A 46 17.17 26.43 2.07
C VAL A 46 17.20 24.99 1.54
N GLU A 47 17.83 24.04 2.24
CA GLU A 47 17.88 22.63 1.82
C GLU A 47 16.47 21.98 1.81
N SER A 48 15.56 22.44 2.67
CA SER A 48 14.18 21.94 2.74
C SER A 48 13.29 22.45 1.59
N LEU A 49 13.66 23.58 0.99
CA LEU A 49 12.95 24.19 -0.14
C LEU A 49 13.39 23.62 -1.49
N GLU A 50 14.66 23.21 -1.61
CA GLU A 50 15.20 22.63 -2.85
C GLU A 50 14.69 21.20 -3.12
N ASP A 51 14.52 20.38 -2.08
CA ASP A 51 14.01 18.99 -2.22
C ASP A 51 12.51 18.92 -2.53
N GLY A 52 11.77 20.02 -2.40
CA GLY A 52 10.32 20.10 -2.62
C GLY A 52 9.88 20.56 -4.01
N SER A 53 10.81 20.98 -4.88
CA SER A 53 10.43 21.67 -6.12
C SER A 53 10.44 20.75 -7.33
N THR A 54 9.30 20.12 -7.60
CA THR A 54 8.90 19.81 -8.98
C THR A 54 7.41 20.10 -9.13
N THR A 55 7.06 21.28 -9.62
CA THR A 55 5.84 21.46 -10.41
C THR A 55 5.92 22.75 -11.22
N LYS A 56 5.66 22.61 -12.52
CA LYS A 56 5.42 23.72 -13.44
C LYS A 56 4.11 24.41 -13.06
N GLU A 57 4.11 25.73 -12.99
CA GLU A 57 2.91 26.59 -12.92
C GLU A 57 2.15 26.57 -14.27
N PRO A 58 0.87 27.01 -14.31
CA PRO A 58 0.57 28.45 -14.37
C PRO A 58 -0.62 28.96 -13.54
N ASP A 59 -0.43 30.17 -13.00
CA ASP A 59 -1.32 31.34 -12.86
C ASP A 59 -2.86 31.19 -12.93
N ASN A 60 -3.55 31.55 -11.85
CA ASN A 60 -4.20 32.88 -11.73
C ASN A 60 -4.97 33.04 -10.40
N ALA A 61 -4.87 34.24 -9.85
CA ALA A 61 -5.48 34.68 -8.59
C ALA A 61 -6.97 35.06 -8.72
N SER A 62 -7.75 34.89 -7.65
CA SER A 62 -8.73 35.88 -7.17
C SER A 62 -9.31 35.53 -5.80
N GLU A 63 -9.81 36.58 -5.15
CA GLU A 63 -9.99 36.87 -3.73
C GLU A 63 -11.12 36.18 -2.95
N GLU A 64 -10.88 36.15 -1.62
CA GLU A 64 -11.80 36.26 -0.46
C GLU A 64 -12.99 35.29 -0.28
N SER A 65 -12.95 34.56 0.85
CA SER A 65 -14.02 34.65 1.87
C SER A 65 -13.62 33.94 3.17
N SER A 66 -13.93 34.58 4.30
CA SER A 66 -13.62 34.10 5.66
C SER A 66 -14.41 32.84 6.04
N PRO A 67 -13.83 31.80 6.67
CA PRO A 67 -14.60 30.71 7.23
C PRO A 67 -14.97 30.95 8.70
N SER A 68 -16.27 30.80 8.95
CA SER A 68 -16.95 30.69 10.24
C SER A 68 -16.29 29.72 11.23
N ALA A 69 -16.40 30.06 12.52
CA ALA A 69 -15.96 29.28 13.66
C ALA A 69 -16.37 27.79 13.59
N SER A 70 -15.41 26.89 13.39
CA SER A 70 -15.61 25.44 13.36
C SER A 70 -14.69 24.76 14.39
N CYS A 71 -15.20 24.51 15.59
CA CYS A 71 -14.74 23.49 16.56
C CYS A 71 -13.21 23.34 16.78
N ARG A 72 -12.67 24.15 17.69
CA ARG A 72 -11.29 24.11 18.20
C ARG A 72 -11.03 22.83 19.03
N ILE A 73 -10.60 21.74 18.41
CA ILE A 73 -10.16 20.53 19.12
C ILE A 73 -8.64 20.47 19.14
N PHE A 74 -8.03 20.76 20.30
CA PHE A 74 -6.60 20.53 20.51
C PHE A 74 -6.33 19.02 20.59
N ARG A 75 -5.40 18.52 19.77
CA ARG A 75 -4.88 17.15 19.90
C ARG A 75 -3.49 17.19 20.56
N PRO A 76 -3.21 16.34 21.55
CA PRO A 76 -1.95 16.39 22.27
C PRO A 76 -0.76 16.11 21.35
N VAL A 77 0.35 16.84 21.55
CA VAL A 77 1.65 16.50 20.95
C VAL A 77 2.02 15.10 21.41
N MET A 78 2.28 14.23 20.44
CA MET A 78 2.69 12.86 20.70
C MET A 78 4.13 12.86 21.19
N LEU A 79 4.34 12.69 22.49
CA LEU A 79 5.67 12.52 23.06
C LEU A 79 6.42 11.39 22.32
N VAL A 80 7.72 11.58 22.07
CA VAL A 80 8.60 10.58 21.42
C VAL A 80 8.44 9.18 22.04
N LYS A 81 8.33 9.11 23.37
CA LYS A 81 8.08 7.84 24.08
C LYS A 81 6.77 7.16 23.67
N VAL A 82 5.71 7.94 23.45
CA VAL A 82 4.40 7.42 23.00
C VAL A 82 4.49 7.00 21.54
N ALA A 83 5.13 7.79 20.66
CA ALA A 83 5.37 7.41 19.26
C ALA A 83 6.16 6.08 19.16
N ASN A 84 7.23 5.93 19.93
CA ASN A 84 8.02 4.70 20.01
C ASN A 84 7.18 3.50 20.49
N MET A 85 6.33 3.70 21.48
CA MET A 85 5.42 2.65 21.96
C MET A 85 4.40 2.23 20.90
N LEU A 86 3.84 3.19 20.17
CA LEU A 86 2.91 2.91 19.07
C LEU A 86 3.59 2.12 17.95
N HIS A 87 4.82 2.50 17.58
CA HIS A 87 5.62 1.75 16.60
C HIS A 87 5.91 0.32 17.06
N LYS A 88 6.32 0.14 18.33
CA LYS A 88 6.53 -1.18 18.93
C LYS A 88 5.26 -2.03 18.87
N ASN A 89 4.11 -1.47 19.25
CA ASN A 89 2.82 -2.16 19.21
C ASN A 89 2.44 -2.57 17.79
N ALA A 90 2.65 -1.71 16.80
CA ALA A 90 2.40 -2.02 15.39
C ALA A 90 3.29 -3.17 14.89
N ARG A 91 4.58 -3.17 15.24
CA ARG A 91 5.51 -4.24 14.89
C ARG A 91 5.14 -5.56 15.55
N CYS A 92 4.73 -5.55 16.82
CA CYS A 92 4.23 -6.72 17.52
C CYS A 92 2.99 -7.30 16.85
N ARG A 93 2.01 -6.47 16.48
CA ARG A 93 0.81 -6.93 15.73
C ARG A 93 1.16 -7.54 14.38
N SER A 94 2.06 -6.91 13.62
CA SER A 94 2.48 -7.45 12.32
C SER A 94 3.19 -8.79 12.46
N ARG A 95 4.01 -8.99 13.50
CA ARG A 95 4.65 -10.29 13.78
C ARG A 95 3.62 -11.35 14.14
N LEU A 96 2.72 -11.05 15.08
CA LEU A 96 1.63 -11.96 15.46
C LEU A 96 0.77 -12.37 14.25
N THR A 97 0.45 -11.42 13.37
CA THR A 97 -0.30 -11.71 12.14
C THR A 97 0.47 -12.70 11.24
N THR A 98 1.78 -12.53 11.10
CA THR A 98 2.62 -13.48 10.35
C THR A 98 2.67 -14.85 11.03
N ASP A 99 2.83 -14.88 12.35
CA ASP A 99 2.92 -16.11 13.15
C ASP A 99 1.60 -16.89 13.14
N ILE A 100 0.46 -16.21 13.00
CA ILE A 100 -0.88 -16.83 12.86
C ILE A 100 -1.15 -17.30 11.42
N ARG A 101 -0.68 -16.54 10.42
CA ARG A 101 -0.94 -16.83 8.99
C ARG A 101 -0.46 -18.23 8.60
N TYR A 102 0.81 -18.55 8.88
CA TYR A 102 1.40 -19.82 8.47
C TYR A 102 0.69 -21.05 9.06
N PRO A 103 0.43 -21.12 10.38
CA PRO A 103 -0.38 -22.20 10.95
C PRO A 103 -1.80 -22.27 10.40
N THR A 104 -2.44 -21.12 10.14
CA THR A 104 -3.80 -21.07 9.58
C THR A 104 -3.83 -21.64 8.17
N LEU A 105 -2.90 -21.17 7.31
CA LEU A 105 -2.76 -21.68 5.94
C LEU A 105 -2.37 -23.15 5.93
N LYS A 106 -1.46 -23.59 6.81
CA LYS A 106 -1.10 -25.01 6.95
C LYS A 106 -2.30 -25.88 7.29
N LYS A 107 -3.12 -25.47 8.26
CA LYS A 107 -4.37 -26.16 8.62
C LYS A 107 -5.33 -26.21 7.43
N CYS A 108 -5.39 -25.13 6.64
CA CYS A 108 -6.23 -25.07 5.46
C CYS A 108 -5.75 -26.04 4.36
N MET A 109 -4.48 -25.96 3.97
CA MET A 109 -3.85 -26.83 2.97
C MET A 109 -3.96 -28.31 3.37
N ALA A 110 -3.84 -28.63 4.66
CA ALA A 110 -4.00 -30.00 5.15
C ALA A 110 -5.40 -30.58 4.88
N LYS A 111 -6.46 -29.77 4.87
CA LYS A 111 -7.83 -30.22 4.51
C LYS A 111 -7.89 -30.75 3.07
N TYR A 112 -7.02 -30.23 2.21
CA TYR A 112 -6.90 -30.60 0.80
C TYR A 112 -5.71 -31.53 0.52
N ARG A 113 -5.08 -32.08 1.57
CA ARG A 113 -3.89 -32.96 1.48
C ARG A 113 -2.74 -32.31 0.72
N ILE A 114 -2.51 -31.03 1.00
CA ILE A 114 -1.39 -30.25 0.48
C ILE A 114 -0.48 -29.93 1.65
N ASP A 115 0.81 -30.19 1.49
CA ASP A 115 1.81 -29.79 2.45
C ASP A 115 2.20 -28.33 2.22
N LEU A 116 2.18 -27.55 3.29
CA LEU A 116 2.68 -26.18 3.25
C LEU A 116 4.19 -26.20 2.98
N PRO A 117 4.69 -25.53 1.93
CA PRO A 117 6.11 -25.48 1.63
C PRO A 117 6.93 -24.85 2.75
N ALA A 118 8.20 -25.24 2.84
CA ALA A 118 9.13 -24.65 3.79
C ALA A 118 9.26 -23.13 3.57
N SER A 119 9.34 -22.36 4.65
CA SER A 119 9.38 -20.89 4.59
C SER A 119 10.66 -20.30 4.00
N LYS A 120 11.69 -21.13 3.76
CA LYS A 120 13.02 -20.72 3.31
C LYS A 120 13.26 -21.17 1.87
N PHE A 121 12.77 -20.39 0.91
CA PHE A 121 13.10 -20.55 -0.50
C PHE A 121 14.10 -19.46 -0.92
N PRO A 122 15.18 -19.77 -1.66
CA PRO A 122 16.16 -18.77 -2.10
C PRO A 122 15.51 -17.62 -2.86
N THR A 123 15.95 -16.38 -2.62
CA THR A 123 15.47 -15.19 -3.35
C THR A 123 16.19 -14.97 -4.68
N SER A 124 17.35 -15.60 -4.83
CA SER A 124 18.20 -15.52 -6.01
C SER A 124 19.18 -16.69 -6.03
N HIS A 125 19.77 -16.96 -7.18
CA HIS A 125 20.98 -17.76 -7.31
C HIS A 125 22.08 -16.88 -7.93
N GLU A 126 23.33 -17.11 -7.54
CA GLU A 126 24.50 -16.45 -8.14
C GLU A 126 25.01 -17.36 -9.25
N SER A 127 25.20 -16.83 -10.45
CA SER A 127 25.93 -17.48 -11.54
C SER A 127 27.23 -16.69 -11.80
N ASP A 128 28.20 -17.29 -12.50
CA ASP A 128 29.58 -16.77 -12.61
C ASP A 128 29.69 -15.34 -13.19
N ASP A 129 28.64 -14.81 -13.85
CA ASP A 129 28.59 -13.42 -14.34
C ASP A 129 27.30 -12.64 -14.01
N ASP A 130 26.27 -13.25 -13.40
CA ASP A 130 25.01 -12.55 -13.13
C ASP A 130 24.19 -13.15 -11.98
N ARG A 131 23.46 -12.28 -11.26
CA ARG A 131 22.53 -12.68 -10.20
C ARG A 131 21.12 -12.82 -10.74
N GLU A 132 20.62 -14.04 -10.78
CA GLU A 132 19.23 -14.30 -11.15
C GLU A 132 18.33 -14.31 -9.91
N TYR A 133 17.30 -13.48 -9.88
CA TYR A 133 16.28 -13.51 -8.83
C TYR A 133 15.30 -14.66 -9.08
N LEU A 134 14.62 -15.11 -8.04
CA LEU A 134 13.69 -16.25 -8.09
C LEU A 134 12.36 -15.92 -7.42
N LEU A 135 11.24 -16.31 -8.04
CA LEU A 135 9.95 -16.38 -7.36
C LEU A 135 9.92 -17.59 -6.43
N ASN A 136 9.06 -17.57 -5.41
CA ASN A 136 8.88 -18.71 -4.52
C ASN A 136 8.01 -19.78 -5.19
N SER A 137 8.62 -20.57 -6.10
CA SER A 137 7.91 -21.59 -6.89
C SER A 137 7.27 -22.69 -6.04
N PRO A 138 7.85 -23.16 -4.91
CA PRO A 138 7.14 -24.11 -4.06
C PRO A 138 5.84 -23.54 -3.49
N MET A 139 5.87 -22.29 -3.03
CA MET A 139 4.66 -21.61 -2.52
C MET A 139 3.65 -21.37 -3.63
N GLN A 140 4.10 -20.97 -4.82
CA GLN A 140 3.25 -20.85 -6.00
C GLN A 140 2.52 -22.17 -6.28
N HIS A 141 3.24 -23.27 -6.49
CA HIS A 141 2.61 -24.55 -6.83
C HIS A 141 1.67 -25.06 -5.72
N ALA A 142 2.03 -24.89 -4.44
CA ALA A 142 1.14 -25.28 -3.35
C ALA A 142 -0.14 -24.45 -3.29
N LEU A 143 -0.07 -23.14 -3.58
CA LEU A 143 -1.25 -22.28 -3.66
C LEU A 143 -2.08 -22.56 -4.91
N SER A 144 -1.44 -22.82 -6.06
CA SER A 144 -2.14 -23.22 -7.28
C SER A 144 -2.87 -24.55 -7.10
N GLU A 145 -2.21 -25.53 -6.48
CA GLU A 145 -2.84 -26.82 -6.17
C GLU A 145 -4.00 -26.65 -5.17
N LEU A 146 -3.87 -25.73 -4.20
CA LEU A 146 -4.95 -25.41 -3.29
C LEU A 146 -6.15 -24.80 -4.04
N ALA A 147 -5.90 -23.89 -4.97
CA ALA A 147 -6.96 -23.31 -5.80
C ALA A 147 -7.69 -24.39 -6.61
N ARG A 148 -6.95 -25.27 -7.30
CA ARG A 148 -7.52 -26.38 -8.07
C ARG A 148 -8.33 -27.35 -7.19
N ARG A 149 -7.76 -27.81 -6.08
CA ARG A 149 -8.43 -28.80 -5.20
C ARG A 149 -9.60 -28.24 -4.41
N SER A 150 -9.57 -26.95 -4.11
CA SER A 150 -10.68 -26.30 -3.41
C SER A 150 -11.85 -25.99 -4.31
N ASP A 151 -11.62 -25.90 -5.63
CA ASP A 151 -12.60 -25.47 -6.63
C ASP A 151 -13.32 -24.16 -6.21
N ALA A 152 -12.60 -23.32 -5.47
CA ALA A 152 -13.15 -22.09 -4.92
C ALA A 152 -13.24 -21.01 -5.99
N SER A 153 -14.24 -20.13 -5.87
CA SER A 153 -14.19 -18.85 -6.58
C SER A 153 -12.96 -18.06 -6.14
N LEU A 154 -12.46 -17.15 -6.99
CA LEU A 154 -11.29 -16.35 -6.66
C LEU A 154 -11.48 -15.58 -5.34
N GLN A 155 -12.69 -15.04 -5.12
CA GLN A 155 -13.04 -14.38 -3.87
C GLN A 155 -12.82 -15.31 -2.66
N ALA A 156 -13.45 -16.49 -2.66
CA ALA A 156 -13.36 -17.44 -1.55
C ALA A 156 -11.93 -17.95 -1.35
N PHE A 157 -11.17 -18.14 -2.43
CA PHE A 157 -9.76 -18.51 -2.38
C PHE A 157 -8.91 -17.44 -1.71
N VAL A 158 -9.08 -16.16 -2.07
CA VAL A 158 -8.36 -15.05 -1.44
C VAL A 158 -8.70 -14.93 0.05
N GLU A 159 -9.97 -15.09 0.42
CA GLU A 159 -10.42 -15.09 1.82
C GLU A 159 -9.77 -16.23 2.62
N MET A 160 -9.68 -17.42 2.01
CA MET A 160 -9.01 -18.58 2.56
C MET A 160 -7.52 -18.31 2.81
N VAL A 161 -6.80 -17.76 1.83
CA VAL A 161 -5.37 -17.45 1.95
C VAL A 161 -5.10 -16.35 2.98
N ARG A 162 -6.00 -15.35 3.09
CA ARG A 162 -5.89 -14.27 4.08
C ARG A 162 -6.28 -14.69 5.50
N GLY A 163 -6.98 -15.81 5.65
CA GLY A 163 -7.57 -16.20 6.93
C GLY A 163 -8.69 -15.24 7.35
N GLN A 164 -9.55 -14.85 6.41
CA GLN A 164 -10.80 -14.18 6.72
C GLN A 164 -11.79 -15.24 7.23
N THR A 165 -12.20 -15.12 8.49
CA THR A 165 -13.11 -16.05 9.15
C THR A 165 -14.35 -15.31 9.62
N PRO A 166 -15.45 -16.01 9.97
CA PRO A 166 -16.62 -15.37 10.59
C PRO A 166 -16.28 -14.59 11.86
N ASP A 167 -15.31 -15.06 12.66
CA ASP A 167 -14.88 -14.40 13.90
C ASP A 167 -13.99 -13.16 13.67
N ASP A 168 -13.19 -13.18 12.60
CA ASP A 168 -12.37 -12.04 12.18
C ASP A 168 -12.29 -12.00 10.64
N TYR A 169 -13.28 -11.35 10.04
CA TYR A 169 -13.35 -11.20 8.59
C TYR A 169 -12.37 -10.15 8.05
N ARG A 170 -11.56 -9.51 8.91
CA ARG A 170 -10.74 -8.37 8.48
C ARG A 170 -9.73 -8.77 7.41
N SER A 171 -9.73 -8.11 6.26
CA SER A 171 -8.65 -8.24 5.27
C SER A 171 -7.37 -7.57 5.78
N ASN A 172 -7.52 -6.38 6.37
CA ASN A 172 -6.45 -5.59 6.94
C ASN A 172 -6.21 -5.88 8.43
N LYS A 173 -5.64 -7.05 8.76
CA LYS A 173 -5.43 -7.50 10.16
C LYS A 173 -4.68 -6.50 11.06
N ASN A 174 -3.78 -5.70 10.48
CA ASN A 174 -2.99 -4.69 11.19
C ASN A 174 -3.78 -3.43 11.54
N LEU A 175 -4.92 -3.21 10.90
CA LEU A 175 -5.80 -2.08 11.15
C LEU A 175 -6.86 -2.48 12.17
N VAL A 176 -6.95 -1.69 13.25
CA VAL A 176 -7.83 -2.00 14.37
C VAL A 176 -8.99 -0.99 14.37
N PRO A 177 -10.20 -1.39 13.93
CA PRO A 177 -11.33 -0.47 13.79
C PRO A 177 -11.66 0.30 15.06
N SER A 178 -11.57 -0.36 16.23
CA SER A 178 -11.82 0.30 17.52
C SER A 178 -10.81 1.40 17.87
N VAL A 179 -9.56 1.26 17.40
CA VAL A 179 -8.52 2.30 17.53
C VAL A 179 -8.77 3.42 16.54
N LEU A 180 -9.05 3.08 15.27
CA LEU A 180 -9.37 4.07 14.23
C LEU A 180 -10.59 4.91 14.61
N LYS A 181 -11.65 4.30 15.17
CA LYS A 181 -12.84 5.00 15.64
C LYS A 181 -12.54 6.04 16.72
N LYS A 182 -11.60 5.74 17.62
CA LYS A 182 -11.17 6.67 18.68
C LYS A 182 -10.27 7.77 18.13
N LEU A 183 -9.25 7.40 17.36
CA LEU A 183 -8.24 8.34 16.85
C LEU A 183 -8.84 9.25 15.77
N CYS A 184 -9.66 8.74 14.88
CA CYS A 184 -10.24 9.50 13.78
C CYS A 184 -11.64 10.02 14.12
N LYS A 185 -11.97 10.20 15.41
CA LYS A 185 -13.24 10.81 15.82
C LYS A 185 -13.37 12.21 15.21
N GLY A 186 -14.50 12.48 14.57
CA GLY A 186 -14.77 13.74 13.85
C GLY A 186 -14.25 13.77 12.41
N TYR A 187 -13.51 12.75 11.96
CA TYR A 187 -13.13 12.64 10.56
C TYR A 187 -14.39 12.39 9.71
N LYS A 188 -14.61 13.27 8.72
CA LYS A 188 -15.79 13.26 7.85
C LYS A 188 -16.05 11.90 7.19
N ARG A 189 -14.98 11.14 6.91
CA ARG A 189 -15.03 9.83 6.22
C ARG A 189 -14.65 8.66 7.14
N LEU A 190 -14.96 8.78 8.43
CA LEU A 190 -14.62 7.75 9.41
C LEU A 190 -15.25 6.39 9.07
N ASN A 191 -16.49 6.38 8.59
CA ASN A 191 -17.18 5.13 8.28
C ASN A 191 -16.49 4.41 7.13
N GLU A 192 -16.13 5.11 6.06
CA GLU A 192 -15.39 4.54 4.93
C GLU A 192 -14.03 4.01 5.35
N LEU A 193 -13.32 4.74 6.22
CA LEU A 193 -12.06 4.26 6.79
C LEU A 193 -12.23 2.95 7.57
N LEU A 194 -13.31 2.84 8.36
CA LEU A 194 -13.62 1.62 9.11
C LEU A 194 -14.00 0.46 8.18
N THR A 195 -14.75 0.72 7.12
CA THR A 195 -15.06 -0.27 6.07
C THR A 195 -13.79 -0.75 5.40
N ILE A 196 -12.88 0.14 4.98
CA ILE A 196 -11.60 -0.24 4.37
C ILE A 196 -10.75 -1.07 5.35
N ALA A 197 -10.71 -0.69 6.64
CA ALA A 197 -9.99 -1.45 7.66
C ALA A 197 -10.59 -2.85 7.87
N GLN A 198 -11.89 -3.02 7.64
CA GLN A 198 -12.58 -4.29 7.79
C GLN A 198 -12.47 -5.14 6.52
N GLU A 199 -12.88 -4.63 5.39
CA GLU A 199 -13.17 -5.43 4.20
C GLU A 199 -12.09 -5.23 3.13
N GLY A 200 -11.39 -4.09 3.16
CA GLY A 200 -10.44 -3.68 2.13
C GLY A 200 -11.07 -2.64 1.21
N VAL A 201 -10.31 -2.24 0.19
CA VAL A 201 -10.80 -1.32 -0.84
C VAL A 201 -11.59 -2.10 -1.86
N GLU A 202 -12.89 -1.85 -1.92
CA GLU A 202 -13.76 -2.36 -2.98
C GLU A 202 -13.77 -1.38 -4.15
N VAL A 203 -13.53 -1.89 -5.36
CA VAL A 203 -13.57 -1.09 -6.59
C VAL A 203 -15.01 -1.00 -7.05
N ARG A 204 -15.50 0.22 -7.26
CA ARG A 204 -16.79 0.44 -7.90
C ARG A 204 -16.58 0.66 -9.38
N LEU A 205 -17.28 -0.15 -10.17
CA LEU A 205 -17.22 -0.09 -11.62
C LEU A 205 -18.42 0.68 -12.15
N ARG A 206 -18.20 1.53 -13.16
CA ARG A 206 -19.31 2.16 -13.91
C ARG A 206 -19.94 1.19 -14.91
N LYS A 207 -19.17 0.21 -15.35
CA LYS A 207 -19.55 -0.88 -16.24
C LYS A 207 -18.65 -2.07 -15.96
N GLU A 208 -19.19 -3.28 -16.06
CA GLU A 208 -18.36 -4.49 -15.94
C GLU A 208 -17.40 -4.61 -17.13
N PRO A 209 -16.10 -4.85 -16.89
CA PRO A 209 -15.16 -5.15 -17.97
C PRO A 209 -15.57 -6.46 -18.64
N PRO A 210 -15.46 -6.55 -19.99
CA PRO A 210 -15.72 -7.79 -20.69
C PRO A 210 -14.70 -8.86 -20.30
N ARG A 211 -15.09 -10.13 -20.38
CA ARG A 211 -14.14 -11.24 -20.24
C ARG A 211 -13.10 -11.15 -21.35
N GLN A 212 -11.82 -11.17 -20.97
CA GLN A 212 -10.72 -11.11 -21.91
C GLN A 212 -10.62 -12.41 -22.71
N GLN A 213 -10.90 -12.34 -24.01
CA GLN A 213 -10.59 -13.42 -24.96
C GLN A 213 -9.08 -13.43 -25.28
N PHE A 214 -8.50 -12.24 -25.36
CA PHE A 214 -7.08 -12.01 -25.58
C PHE A 214 -6.56 -11.14 -24.43
N ARG A 215 -5.41 -11.52 -23.88
CA ARG A 215 -4.76 -10.80 -22.79
C ARG A 215 -3.63 -9.95 -23.36
N PRO A 216 -3.48 -8.69 -22.91
CA PRO A 216 -2.44 -7.82 -23.43
C PRO A 216 -1.05 -8.37 -23.03
N PRO A 217 -0.07 -8.36 -23.96
CA PRO A 217 1.29 -8.71 -23.60
C PRO A 217 1.88 -7.64 -22.68
N ASN A 218 2.80 -8.06 -21.82
CA ASN A 218 3.62 -7.15 -21.05
C ASN A 218 4.41 -6.17 -21.95
N HIS A 219 4.63 -4.96 -21.44
CA HIS A 219 5.42 -3.93 -22.13
C HIS A 219 6.85 -4.42 -22.34
N GLY A 220 7.48 -4.02 -23.45
CA GLY A 220 8.85 -4.42 -23.80
C GLY A 220 9.85 -4.20 -22.68
N SER A 221 9.71 -3.09 -21.94
CA SER A 221 10.56 -2.75 -20.79
C SER A 221 10.57 -3.80 -19.68
N SER A 222 9.45 -4.47 -19.44
CA SER A 222 9.38 -5.56 -18.46
C SER A 222 9.91 -6.89 -18.99
N LYS A 223 9.72 -7.17 -20.28
CA LYS A 223 10.26 -8.38 -20.94
C LYS A 223 11.79 -8.34 -20.97
N GLU A 224 12.35 -7.22 -21.38
CA GLU A 224 13.80 -6.97 -21.39
C GLU A 224 14.41 -6.98 -19.98
N ARG A 225 13.63 -6.61 -18.97
CA ARG A 225 14.08 -6.51 -17.56
C ARG A 225 13.36 -7.51 -16.66
N LEU A 226 13.11 -8.71 -17.17
CA LEU A 226 12.37 -9.76 -16.47
C LEU A 226 12.97 -10.06 -15.09
N ASN A 227 14.31 -10.08 -14.98
CA ASN A 227 15.00 -10.34 -13.72
C ASN A 227 14.67 -9.27 -12.63
N VAL A 228 14.54 -7.99 -13.03
CA VAL A 228 14.12 -6.89 -12.13
C VAL A 228 12.64 -7.01 -11.76
N LEU A 229 11.78 -7.34 -12.74
CA LEU A 229 10.36 -7.60 -12.48
C LEU A 229 10.20 -8.73 -11.46
N ARG A 230 10.89 -9.86 -11.67
CA ARG A 230 10.89 -11.02 -10.77
C ARG A 230 11.37 -10.68 -9.37
N LYS A 231 12.47 -9.92 -9.25
CA LYS A 231 12.97 -9.38 -7.98
C LYS A 231 11.89 -8.60 -7.24
N ASN A 232 11.16 -7.74 -7.95
CA ASN A 232 10.11 -6.91 -7.37
C ASN A 232 8.86 -7.71 -7.01
N LEU A 233 8.42 -8.64 -7.85
CA LEU A 233 7.29 -9.51 -7.56
C LEU A 233 7.56 -10.45 -6.39
N ARG A 234 8.77 -11.02 -6.31
CA ARG A 234 9.18 -11.85 -5.16
C ARG A 234 9.01 -11.12 -3.84
N LYS A 235 9.31 -9.82 -3.82
CA LYS A 235 9.17 -8.97 -2.64
C LYS A 235 7.72 -8.73 -2.23
N GLU A 236 6.80 -8.68 -3.18
CA GLU A 236 5.36 -8.56 -2.93
C GLU A 236 4.77 -9.93 -2.52
N GLN A 237 5.23 -11.01 -3.14
CA GLN A 237 4.90 -12.40 -2.81
C GLN A 237 5.26 -12.74 -1.35
N ASP A 238 6.52 -12.54 -0.95
CA ASP A 238 6.99 -12.82 0.42
C ASP A 238 6.28 -11.95 1.47
N ALA A 239 5.79 -10.78 1.06
CA ALA A 239 5.03 -9.89 1.91
C ALA A 239 3.52 -10.19 1.93
N TRP A 240 3.06 -11.23 1.23
CA TRP A 240 1.64 -11.56 1.07
C TRP A 240 0.81 -10.39 0.53
N ARG A 241 1.44 -9.58 -0.34
CA ARG A 241 0.78 -8.46 -1.02
C ARG A 241 0.31 -8.84 -2.41
N SER A 242 0.87 -9.90 -2.98
CA SER A 242 0.39 -10.53 -4.21
C SER A 242 0.42 -12.05 -4.07
N LEU A 243 -0.42 -12.73 -4.85
CA LEU A 243 -0.33 -14.15 -5.11
C LEU A 243 0.44 -14.36 -6.41
N VAL A 244 1.32 -15.35 -6.42
CA VAL A 244 1.93 -15.88 -7.65
C VAL A 244 1.37 -17.28 -7.81
N LEU A 245 0.70 -17.54 -8.92
CA LEU A 245 -0.01 -18.78 -9.20
C LEU A 245 0.29 -19.25 -10.62
N ASP A 246 -0.04 -20.49 -10.92
CA ASP A 246 0.11 -21.07 -12.25
C ASP A 246 -0.93 -20.47 -13.21
N SER A 247 -0.56 -20.25 -14.47
CA SER A 247 -1.40 -19.55 -15.45
C SER A 247 -2.66 -20.31 -15.87
N ASP A 248 -2.69 -21.64 -15.71
CA ASP A 248 -3.84 -22.49 -16.00
C ASP A 248 -5.06 -22.16 -15.13
N LEU A 249 -4.86 -21.51 -13.96
CA LEU A 249 -5.97 -21.04 -13.12
C LEU A 249 -6.83 -19.97 -13.79
N LEU A 250 -6.39 -19.37 -14.90
CA LEU A 250 -7.23 -18.50 -15.71
C LEU A 250 -8.39 -19.26 -16.37
N GLU A 251 -8.29 -20.58 -16.52
CA GLU A 251 -9.40 -21.44 -16.96
C GLU A 251 -10.44 -21.60 -15.85
N GLN A 252 -9.98 -21.67 -14.59
CA GLN A 252 -10.85 -21.75 -13.41
C GLN A 252 -11.49 -20.40 -13.06
N TRP A 253 -10.79 -19.29 -13.28
CA TRP A 253 -11.25 -17.92 -13.02
C TRP A 253 -11.23 -17.06 -14.29
N PRO A 254 -12.12 -17.32 -15.25
CA PRO A 254 -12.17 -16.59 -16.52
C PRO A 254 -12.54 -15.11 -16.37
N GLU A 255 -13.02 -14.69 -15.20
CA GLU A 255 -13.29 -13.30 -14.85
C GLU A 255 -12.02 -12.46 -14.60
N VAL A 256 -10.87 -13.09 -14.36
CA VAL A 256 -9.62 -12.37 -14.06
C VAL A 256 -9.18 -11.51 -15.24
N ILE A 257 -8.98 -10.22 -14.98
CA ILE A 257 -8.50 -9.23 -15.92
C ILE A 257 -6.98 -9.06 -15.77
N ILE A 258 -6.27 -9.26 -16.88
CA ILE A 258 -4.83 -9.08 -17.01
C ILE A 258 -4.54 -7.70 -17.58
N SER A 259 -3.78 -6.93 -16.81
CA SER A 259 -3.15 -5.67 -17.23
C SER A 259 -1.64 -5.86 -17.34
N PRO A 260 -0.97 -5.22 -18.31
CA PRO A 260 0.43 -5.47 -18.58
C PRO A 260 1.34 -4.90 -17.49
N PHE A 261 2.49 -5.54 -17.29
CA PHE A 261 3.57 -4.97 -16.50
C PHE A 261 4.52 -4.15 -17.37
N GLY A 262 5.14 -3.15 -16.75
CA GLY A 262 6.28 -2.41 -17.26
C GLY A 262 7.36 -2.24 -16.19
N VAL A 263 8.59 -1.96 -16.59
CA VAL A 263 9.68 -1.64 -15.66
C VAL A 263 10.33 -0.33 -16.08
N VAL A 264 10.34 0.63 -15.16
CA VAL A 264 10.96 1.94 -15.37
C VAL A 264 12.15 2.14 -14.44
N ASP A 265 13.04 3.05 -14.80
CA ASP A 265 14.25 3.30 -14.03
C ASP A 265 13.94 3.93 -12.67
N LYS A 266 14.76 3.55 -11.70
CA LYS A 266 14.81 4.19 -10.40
C LYS A 266 16.03 5.12 -10.43
N GLY A 267 15.77 6.43 -10.45
CA GLY A 267 16.85 7.42 -10.49
C GLY A 267 17.92 7.17 -9.43
N GLY A 268 19.19 7.27 -9.84
CA GLY A 268 20.35 7.07 -8.96
C GLY A 268 20.78 5.62 -8.71
N GLU A 269 20.14 4.63 -9.34
CA GLU A 269 20.53 3.21 -9.27
C GLU A 269 20.76 2.63 -10.67
N ASP A 270 21.58 1.59 -10.77
CA ASP A 270 21.83 0.89 -12.03
C ASP A 270 20.55 0.22 -12.54
N ALA A 271 20.13 0.61 -13.75
CA ALA A 271 18.94 0.13 -14.43
C ALA A 271 18.96 -1.38 -14.72
N SER A 272 20.15 -1.98 -14.83
CA SER A 272 20.29 -3.43 -15.08
C SER A 272 19.77 -4.28 -13.91
N VAL A 273 19.90 -3.77 -12.67
CA VAL A 273 19.59 -4.51 -11.42
C VAL A 273 18.49 -3.86 -10.58
N SER A 274 18.05 -2.65 -10.93
CA SER A 274 17.03 -1.90 -10.21
C SER A 274 16.06 -1.21 -11.16
N GLY A 275 14.79 -1.17 -10.76
CA GLY A 275 13.71 -0.51 -11.48
C GLY A 275 12.42 -0.57 -10.67
N ARG A 276 11.44 0.25 -11.05
CA ARG A 276 10.09 0.23 -10.50
C ARG A 276 9.19 -0.56 -11.44
N THR A 277 8.54 -1.58 -10.90
CA THR A 277 7.46 -2.28 -11.60
C THR A 277 6.23 -1.38 -11.64
N ILE A 278 5.69 -1.18 -12.83
CA ILE A 278 4.41 -0.55 -13.10
C ILE A 278 3.43 -1.67 -13.47
N HIS A 279 2.28 -1.71 -12.81
CA HIS A 279 1.13 -2.49 -13.25
C HIS A 279 0.21 -1.53 -13.99
N ASP A 280 0.15 -1.64 -15.31
CA ASP A 280 -0.46 -0.61 -16.14
C ASP A 280 -1.98 -0.79 -16.23
N LEU A 281 -2.67 -0.25 -15.22
CA LEU A 281 -4.12 -0.29 -15.10
C LEU A 281 -4.85 0.70 -16.03
N SER A 282 -4.09 1.51 -16.77
CA SER A 282 -4.59 2.47 -17.77
C SER A 282 -4.43 1.95 -19.20
N TYR A 283 -3.98 0.70 -19.38
CA TYR A 283 -3.85 0.07 -20.69
C TYR A 283 -4.87 -1.06 -20.90
N PRO A 284 -5.40 -1.22 -22.13
CA PRO A 284 -5.30 -0.29 -23.26
C PRO A 284 -6.14 0.97 -23.02
N GLU A 285 -5.76 2.08 -23.66
CA GLU A 285 -6.54 3.33 -23.59
C GLU A 285 -8.01 3.07 -24.01
N ASP A 286 -8.95 3.67 -23.28
CA ASP A 286 -10.41 3.56 -23.43
C ASP A 286 -11.02 2.18 -23.10
N ASP A 287 -10.20 1.16 -22.78
CA ASP A 287 -10.65 -0.20 -22.44
C ASP A 287 -9.83 -0.79 -21.28
N SER A 288 -9.31 0.09 -20.41
CA SER A 288 -8.52 -0.26 -19.24
C SER A 288 -9.36 -0.41 -17.96
N ILE A 289 -8.80 -0.98 -16.90
CA ILE A 289 -9.46 -1.05 -15.58
C ILE A 289 -9.81 0.35 -15.07
N ASN A 290 -8.93 1.33 -15.31
CA ASN A 290 -9.20 2.72 -14.96
C ASN A 290 -10.39 3.29 -15.75
N ASP A 291 -10.57 2.88 -17.01
CA ASP A 291 -11.74 3.23 -17.80
C ASP A 291 -13.00 2.50 -17.35
N TYR A 292 -12.92 1.33 -16.72
CA TYR A 292 -14.11 0.66 -16.16
C TYR A 292 -14.48 1.13 -14.76
N THR A 293 -13.57 1.82 -14.06
CA THR A 293 -13.78 2.32 -12.71
C THR A 293 -14.73 3.53 -12.69
N ASP A 294 -15.63 3.59 -11.71
CA ASP A 294 -16.52 4.73 -11.50
C ASP A 294 -15.75 5.90 -10.87
N PRO A 295 -15.49 7.00 -11.61
CA PRO A 295 -14.72 8.13 -11.09
C PRO A 295 -15.44 8.86 -9.95
N THR A 296 -16.76 8.72 -9.82
CA THR A 296 -17.54 9.34 -8.74
C THR A 296 -17.37 8.62 -7.40
N SER A 297 -16.94 7.36 -7.44
CA SER A 297 -16.57 6.59 -6.25
C SER A 297 -15.22 7.00 -5.66
N ILE A 298 -14.36 7.61 -6.48
CA ILE A 298 -13.01 8.04 -6.10
C ILE A 298 -13.11 9.39 -5.38
N ILE A 299 -12.71 9.38 -4.12
CA ILE A 299 -12.72 10.58 -3.29
C ILE A 299 -11.50 11.41 -3.66
N LYS A 300 -11.72 12.60 -4.24
CA LYS A 300 -10.64 13.54 -4.50
C LYS A 300 -10.14 14.13 -3.17
N PRO A 301 -8.86 13.97 -2.82
CA PRO A 301 -8.28 14.64 -1.66
C PRO A 301 -8.28 16.15 -1.86
N GLU A 302 -8.53 16.89 -0.79
CA GLU A 302 -8.37 18.34 -0.75
C GLU A 302 -6.99 18.63 -0.16
N TYR A 303 -6.12 19.24 -0.94
CA TYR A 303 -4.80 19.66 -0.48
C TYR A 303 -4.80 21.16 -0.19
N HIS A 304 -4.21 21.54 0.94
CA HIS A 304 -3.83 22.93 1.17
C HIS A 304 -2.46 23.16 0.54
N HIS A 305 -2.22 24.39 0.07
CA HIS A 305 -0.94 24.77 -0.47
C HIS A 305 0.15 24.74 0.64
N CYS A 306 1.41 24.54 0.25
CA CYS A 306 2.50 24.31 1.22
C CYS A 306 2.81 25.55 2.10
N ASP A 307 2.40 26.73 1.64
CA ASP A 307 2.43 27.99 2.38
C ASP A 307 1.63 27.93 3.69
N ALA A 308 0.57 27.12 3.76
CA ALA A 308 -0.20 26.91 4.98
C ALA A 308 0.67 26.28 6.07
N VAL A 309 1.55 25.35 5.70
CA VAL A 309 2.50 24.72 6.63
C VAL A 309 3.58 25.73 7.04
N ALA A 310 4.15 26.45 6.08
CA ALA A 310 5.16 27.49 6.35
C ALA A 310 4.62 28.60 7.26
N SER A 311 3.42 29.10 6.96
CA SER A 311 2.73 30.13 7.74
C SER A 311 2.52 29.70 9.17
N GLU A 312 2.22 28.41 9.38
CA GLU A 312 2.02 27.86 10.70
C GLU A 312 3.32 27.71 11.49
N ILE A 313 4.40 27.28 10.85
CA ILE A 313 5.74 27.24 11.48
C ILE A 313 6.13 28.64 11.95
N LEU A 314 5.98 29.64 11.07
CA LEU A 314 6.29 31.03 11.40
C LEU A 314 5.38 31.58 12.51
N ARG A 315 4.09 31.21 12.52
CA ARG A 315 3.15 31.59 13.60
C ARG A 315 3.58 30.98 14.94
N ALA A 316 3.87 29.68 14.97
CA ALA A 316 4.31 28.97 16.17
C ALA A 316 5.61 29.58 16.72
N LYS A 317 6.56 29.94 15.85
CA LYS A 317 7.80 30.61 16.25
C LYS A 317 7.56 32.00 16.84
N ARG A 318 6.61 32.77 16.30
CA ARG A 318 6.21 34.08 16.85
C ARG A 318 5.54 33.97 18.21
N GLU A 319 4.67 32.97 18.41
CA GLU A 319 3.95 32.76 19.68
C GLU A 319 4.85 32.18 20.78
N HIS A 320 5.89 31.45 20.39
CA HIS A 320 6.83 30.78 21.30
C HIS A 320 8.29 31.07 20.91
N PRO A 321 8.76 32.33 21.03
CA PRO A 321 10.08 32.74 20.52
C PRO A 321 11.25 32.01 21.21
N GLU A 322 11.11 31.74 22.51
CA GLU A 322 12.10 31.07 23.36
C GLU A 322 12.10 29.54 23.22
N VAL A 323 11.21 28.99 22.40
CA VAL A 323 11.07 27.56 22.20
C VAL A 323 11.56 27.18 20.80
N GLU A 324 12.23 26.05 20.72
CA GLU A 324 12.57 25.41 19.46
C GLU A 324 11.31 24.78 18.85
N VAL A 325 10.97 25.18 17.63
CA VAL A 325 9.83 24.63 16.90
C VAL A 325 10.34 23.52 16.00
N GLU A 326 10.06 22.28 16.37
CA GLU A 326 10.44 21.10 15.58
C GLU A 326 9.27 20.64 14.69
N ILE A 327 9.59 20.15 13.48
CA ILE A 327 8.61 19.58 12.56
C ILE A 327 8.80 18.07 12.51
N MET A 328 7.71 17.34 12.71
CA MET A 328 7.68 15.90 12.46
C MET A 328 7.24 15.63 11.02
N ALA A 329 8.20 15.30 10.16
CA ALA A 329 7.93 14.83 8.81
C ALA A 329 7.91 13.29 8.74
N GLY A 330 7.05 12.75 7.88
CA GLY A 330 6.97 11.31 7.64
C GLY A 330 6.58 11.03 6.20
N ASN A 331 7.17 9.97 5.62
CA ASN A 331 6.88 9.55 4.26
C ASN A 331 5.84 8.43 4.22
N VAL A 332 4.90 8.53 3.29
CA VAL A 332 3.83 7.55 3.02
C VAL A 332 3.92 6.90 1.64
N ALA A 333 5.07 6.98 0.97
CA ALA A 333 5.30 6.49 -0.39
C ALA A 333 4.97 5.00 -0.63
N SER A 334 4.75 4.20 0.42
CA SER A 334 4.31 2.81 0.32
C SER A 334 3.08 2.49 1.17
N ALA A 335 2.36 3.51 1.64
CA ALA A 335 1.21 3.33 2.51
C ALA A 335 0.09 2.51 1.84
N PHE A 336 -0.14 2.75 0.55
CA PHE A 336 -1.15 2.05 -0.26
C PHE A 336 -0.92 0.52 -0.27
N ARG A 337 0.33 0.06 -0.25
CA ARG A 337 0.70 -1.37 -0.17
C ARG A 337 0.30 -2.05 1.15
N ASN A 338 -0.17 -1.30 2.14
CA ASN A 338 -0.67 -1.84 3.41
C ASN A 338 -2.20 -1.91 3.46
N ILE A 339 -2.87 -1.51 2.38
CA ILE A 339 -4.31 -1.54 2.25
C ILE A 339 -4.68 -2.68 1.32
N SER A 340 -5.35 -3.69 1.86
CA SER A 340 -5.85 -4.81 1.08
C SER A 340 -6.96 -4.38 0.13
N ILE A 341 -6.96 -4.95 -1.07
CA ILE A 341 -8.08 -4.92 -2.01
C ILE A 341 -9.16 -5.86 -1.48
N HIS A 342 -10.43 -5.49 -1.60
CA HIS A 342 -11.54 -6.37 -1.24
C HIS A 342 -11.45 -7.69 -2.02
N SER A 343 -11.78 -8.84 -1.39
CA SER A 343 -11.67 -10.16 -2.03
C SER A 343 -12.49 -10.25 -3.32
N ASN A 344 -13.63 -9.55 -3.38
CA ASN A 344 -14.48 -9.46 -4.57
C ASN A 344 -13.94 -8.51 -5.66
N SER A 345 -12.84 -7.78 -5.44
CA SER A 345 -12.27 -6.85 -6.43
C SER A 345 -10.88 -7.24 -6.91
N VAL A 346 -10.24 -8.26 -6.32
CA VAL A 346 -8.88 -8.71 -6.70
C VAL A 346 -8.78 -9.21 -8.15
N TYR A 347 -9.89 -9.68 -8.73
CA TYR A 347 -9.94 -10.15 -10.11
C TYR A 347 -9.60 -9.05 -11.13
N LEU A 348 -9.74 -7.78 -10.75
CA LEU A 348 -9.43 -6.62 -11.58
C LEU A 348 -7.93 -6.29 -11.61
N PHE A 349 -7.14 -6.88 -10.71
CA PHE A 349 -5.74 -6.51 -10.51
C PHE A 349 -4.84 -7.72 -10.66
N ALA A 350 -4.85 -8.29 -11.87
CA ALA A 350 -3.91 -9.34 -12.21
C ALA A 350 -2.97 -8.92 -13.35
N GLY A 351 -1.82 -9.55 -13.37
CA GLY A 351 -0.85 -9.49 -14.47
C GLY A 351 -0.32 -10.88 -14.75
N GLN A 352 0.37 -11.05 -15.87
CA GLN A 352 0.88 -12.34 -16.31
C GLN A 352 2.36 -12.24 -16.62
N ILE A 353 3.12 -13.31 -16.39
CA ILE A 353 4.46 -13.49 -16.97
C ILE A 353 4.37 -14.77 -17.80
N GLU A 354 4.20 -14.59 -19.11
CA GLU A 354 4.02 -15.70 -20.06
C GLU A 354 5.27 -16.58 -20.10
N GLU A 355 6.45 -15.96 -20.02
CA GLU A 355 7.75 -16.62 -20.03
C GLU A 355 7.92 -17.66 -18.90
N GLU A 356 7.17 -17.49 -17.80
CA GLU A 356 7.23 -18.36 -16.62
C GLU A 356 5.92 -19.15 -16.39
N ASN A 357 4.91 -19.00 -17.27
CA ASN A 357 3.57 -19.60 -17.13
C ASN A 357 2.90 -19.29 -15.77
N ILE A 358 2.97 -18.03 -15.36
CA ILE A 358 2.40 -17.59 -14.08
C ILE A 358 1.47 -16.40 -14.23
N ILE A 359 0.53 -16.32 -13.29
CA ILE A 359 -0.28 -15.13 -13.03
C ILE A 359 0.05 -14.56 -11.67
N ILE A 360 -0.04 -13.24 -11.60
CA ILE A 360 0.13 -12.45 -10.39
C ILE A 360 -1.19 -11.80 -10.08
N ILE A 361 -1.73 -12.02 -8.89
CA ILE A 361 -2.96 -11.36 -8.41
C ILE A 361 -2.57 -10.45 -7.25
N GLU A 362 -2.76 -9.14 -7.42
CA GLU A 362 -2.51 -8.17 -6.36
C GLU A 362 -3.57 -8.30 -5.25
N LEU A 363 -3.11 -8.43 -4.02
CA LEU A 363 -3.94 -8.47 -2.82
C LEU A 363 -3.95 -7.14 -2.07
N SER A 364 -3.00 -6.26 -2.36
CA SER A 364 -2.91 -4.92 -1.78
C SER A 364 -3.03 -3.90 -2.89
N ALA A 365 -3.51 -2.70 -2.57
CA ALA A 365 -3.69 -1.66 -3.57
C ALA A 365 -2.39 -1.49 -4.39
N PRO A 366 -2.45 -1.53 -5.72
CA PRO A 366 -1.33 -1.19 -6.57
C PRO A 366 -1.16 0.33 -6.64
N PHE A 367 -0.13 0.76 -7.38
CA PHE A 367 0.05 2.16 -7.72
C PHE A 367 -0.48 2.40 -9.13
N GLY A 368 -1.23 3.48 -9.34
CA GLY A 368 -1.92 3.78 -10.59
C GLY A 368 -3.33 4.22 -10.31
#